data_AF-A0A925WJ78-F1
#
_entry.id   AF-A0A925WJ78-F1
#
_cell.length_a   1.000
_cell.length_b   1.000
_cell.length_c   1.000
_cell.angle_alpha   90.00
_cell.angle_beta   90.00
_cell.angle_gamma   90.00
#
_symmetry.space_group_name_H-M   'P 1'
#
loop_
_entity.id
_entity.type
_entity.pdbx_description
1 polymer ?
#
loop_
_entity_poly.entity_id
_entity_poly.type
_entity_poly.pdbx_seq_one_letter_code
_entity_poly.pdbx_strand_id
1 'polypeptide(L)'
;MPTGFDNIAFHRRRKRLKIAGLVLVLGGIFTILDMVSTFPIPLTGMRAIFAGLVLMIFGFLALYYGYKLPVAEAIELIHGNGRGITASELVHQMRVDRATAERIIAALIRKGFLRTSAQRHDAEEVYDPVQ
;
A
#
# COMPACT_ATOMS: atom_id res chain seq x y z
N MET A 1 7.51 -23.87 -13.00
CA MET A 1 8.21 -22.58 -12.85
C MET A 1 7.97 -22.11 -11.42
N PRO A 2 8.95 -21.56 -10.68
CA PRO A 2 8.66 -21.11 -9.32
C PRO A 2 7.71 -19.91 -9.42
N THR A 3 6.42 -20.15 -9.21
CA THR A 3 5.34 -19.17 -9.11
C THR A 3 5.39 -18.50 -7.74
N GLY A 4 6.55 -17.95 -7.39
CA GLY A 4 6.74 -17.22 -6.15
C GLY A 4 6.26 -15.77 -6.29
N PHE A 5 5.56 -15.27 -5.27
CA PHE A 5 5.18 -13.86 -5.19
C PHE A 5 6.42 -12.95 -5.28
N ASP A 6 6.44 -12.01 -6.23
CA ASP A 6 7.56 -11.07 -6.41
C ASP A 6 7.51 -9.93 -5.38
N ASN A 7 8.08 -10.23 -4.21
CA ASN A 7 8.27 -9.29 -3.12
C ASN A 7 8.99 -8.00 -3.55
N ILE A 8 9.96 -8.08 -4.47
CA ILE A 8 10.80 -6.96 -4.87
C ILE A 8 10.00 -5.99 -5.74
N ALA A 9 9.26 -6.49 -6.73
CA ALA A 9 8.40 -5.68 -7.58
C ALA A 9 7.28 -5.01 -6.78
N PHE A 10 6.65 -5.74 -5.85
CA PHE A 10 5.62 -5.22 -4.95
C PHE A 10 6.14 -4.05 -4.12
N HIS A 11 7.25 -4.23 -3.40
CA HIS A 11 7.86 -3.18 -2.57
C HIS A 11 8.29 -1.97 -3.39
N ARG A 12 8.85 -2.20 -4.59
CA ARG A 12 9.26 -1.14 -5.50
C ARG A 12 8.07 -0.34 -6.03
N ARG A 13 6.95 -1.00 -6.33
CA ARG A 13 5.71 -0.32 -6.78
C ARG A 13 5.13 0.55 -5.67
N ARG A 14 4.99 0.01 -4.45
CA ARG A 14 4.49 0.77 -3.29
C ARG A 14 5.38 1.95 -2.94
N LYS A 15 6.70 1.76 -2.90
CA LYS A 15 7.66 2.84 -2.64
C LYS A 15 7.56 3.95 -3.69
N ARG A 16 7.48 3.59 -4.99
CA ARG A 16 7.30 4.56 -6.08
C ARG A 16 5.99 5.34 -5.95
N LEU A 17 4.88 4.67 -5.66
CA LEU A 17 3.58 5.33 -5.48
C LEU A 17 3.59 6.32 -4.31
N LYS A 18 4.19 5.93 -3.17
CA LYS A 18 4.32 6.82 -2.01
C LYS A 18 5.21 8.03 -2.29
N ILE A 19 6.37 7.82 -2.90
CA ILE A 19 7.31 8.90 -3.23
C ILE A 19 6.69 9.83 -4.28
N ALA A 20 6.17 9.29 -5.38
CA ALA A 20 5.52 10.07 -6.43
C ALA A 20 4.32 10.84 -5.89
N GLY A 21 3.49 10.20 -5.07
CA GLY A 21 2.36 10.85 -4.42
C GLY A 21 2.78 11.99 -3.50
N LEU A 22 3.81 11.80 -2.68
CA LEU A 22 4.35 12.84 -1.81
C LEU A 22 4.95 14.00 -2.61
N VAL A 23 5.72 13.72 -3.66
CA VAL A 23 6.28 14.74 -4.57
C VAL A 23 5.17 15.54 -5.25
N LEU A 24 4.10 14.88 -5.71
CA LEU A 24 2.96 15.55 -6.34
C LEU A 24 2.19 16.44 -5.35
N VAL A 25 1.96 15.97 -4.13
CA VAL A 25 1.31 16.79 -3.09
C VAL A 25 2.17 18.00 -2.72
N LEU A 26 3.47 17.79 -2.44
CA LEU A 26 4.39 18.88 -2.11
C LEU A 26 4.58 19.84 -3.27
N GLY A 27 4.68 19.34 -4.51
CA GLY A 27 4.72 20.15 -5.72
C GLY A 27 3.45 20.97 -5.92
N GLY A 28 2.28 20.38 -5.66
CA GLY A 28 1.00 21.10 -5.70
C GLY A 28 0.92 22.22 -4.66
N ILE A 29 1.32 21.94 -3.42
CA ILE A 29 1.42 22.96 -2.35
C ILE A 29 2.40 24.06 -2.76
N PHE A 30 3.57 23.70 -3.27
CA PHE A 30 4.57 24.65 -3.75
C PHE A 30 4.01 25.55 -4.85
N THR A 31 3.32 25.00 -5.85
CA THR A 31 2.70 25.80 -6.93
C THR A 31 1.61 26.76 -6.44
N ILE A 32 0.92 26.43 -5.34
CA ILE A 32 -0.07 27.32 -4.72
C ILE A 32 0.64 28.43 -3.91
N LEU A 33 1.70 28.09 -3.17
CA LEU A 33 2.46 29.04 -2.35
C LEU A 33 3.34 29.97 -3.18
N ASP A 34 3.87 29.50 -4.31
CA ASP A 34 4.68 30.29 -5.24
C ASP A 34 3.89 31.44 -5.87
N MET A 35 2.56 31.41 -5.78
CA MET A 35 1.68 32.54 -6.09
C MET A 35 1.99 33.80 -5.24
N VAL A 36 2.67 33.66 -4.10
CA VAL A 36 3.12 34.75 -3.21
C VAL A 36 4.56 35.20 -3.52
N SER A 37 5.32 34.40 -4.28
CA SER A 37 6.72 34.63 -4.56
C SER A 37 6.90 35.53 -5.78
N THR A 38 7.82 36.50 -5.68
CA THR A 38 8.12 37.49 -6.73
C THR A 38 8.86 36.88 -7.94
N PHE A 39 8.95 35.55 -8.05
CA PHE A 39 9.59 34.87 -9.17
C PHE A 39 8.65 34.77 -10.37
N PRO A 40 9.13 35.04 -11.61
CA PRO A 40 8.30 35.09 -12.80
C PRO A 40 8.06 33.68 -13.34
N ILE A 41 7.23 32.89 -12.64
CA ILE A 41 6.73 31.62 -13.17
C ILE A 41 5.40 31.91 -13.88
N PRO A 42 5.14 31.37 -15.10
CA PRO A 42 3.95 31.70 -15.89
C PRO A 42 2.61 31.20 -15.28
N LEU A 43 2.66 30.56 -14.11
CA LEU A 43 1.51 30.17 -13.33
C LEU A 43 1.21 31.24 -12.27
N THR A 44 0.60 32.34 -12.69
CA THR A 44 0.10 33.38 -11.78
C THR A 44 -1.44 33.35 -11.72
N GLY A 45 -2.00 33.63 -10.55
CA GLY A 45 -3.46 33.72 -10.36
C GLY A 45 -4.18 32.36 -10.31
N MET A 46 -5.44 32.36 -10.76
CA MET A 46 -6.37 31.22 -10.66
C MET A 46 -5.86 29.94 -11.35
N ARG A 47 -4.97 30.07 -12.35
CA ARG A 47 -4.36 28.94 -13.07
C ARG A 47 -3.36 28.17 -12.20
N ALA A 48 -2.62 28.86 -11.34
CA ALA A 48 -1.69 28.25 -10.39
C ALA A 48 -2.43 27.43 -9.33
N ILE A 49 -3.52 28.00 -8.81
CA ILE A 49 -4.42 27.33 -7.87
C ILE A 49 -4.97 26.04 -8.49
N PHE A 50 -5.48 26.13 -9.73
CA PHE A 50 -6.00 24.96 -10.43
C PHE A 50 -4.93 23.89 -10.65
N ALA A 51 -3.76 24.27 -11.17
CA ALA A 51 -2.65 23.33 -11.39
C ALA A 51 -2.19 22.66 -10.09
N GLY A 52 -2.07 23.42 -9.01
CA GLY A 52 -1.68 22.90 -7.70
C GLY A 52 -2.72 21.97 -7.08
N LEU A 53 -4.01 22.28 -7.21
CA LEU A 53 -5.10 21.40 -6.80
C LEU A 53 -5.09 20.07 -7.57
N VAL A 54 -4.91 20.13 -8.89
CA VAL A 54 -4.82 18.92 -9.72
C VAL A 54 -3.63 18.06 -9.30
N LEU A 55 -2.45 18.66 -9.12
CA LEU A 55 -1.25 17.99 -8.61
C LEU A 55 -1.50 17.33 -7.26
N MET A 56 -2.13 18.03 -6.31
CA MET A 56 -2.49 17.48 -5.01
C MET A 56 -3.45 16.30 -5.14
N ILE A 57 -4.51 16.40 -5.96
CA ILE A 57 -5.48 15.30 -6.15
C ILE A 57 -4.79 14.05 -6.67
N PHE A 58 -3.96 14.17 -7.71
CA PHE A 58 -3.19 13.03 -8.23
C PHE A 58 -2.19 12.50 -7.20
N GLY A 59 -1.58 13.38 -6.42
CA GLY A 59 -0.68 13.01 -5.33
C GLY A 59 -1.37 12.22 -4.23
N PHE A 60 -2.55 12.67 -3.79
CA PHE A 60 -3.39 11.94 -2.83
C PHE A 60 -3.85 10.59 -3.38
N LEU A 61 -4.24 10.53 -4.66
CA LEU A 61 -4.61 9.25 -5.30
C LEU A 61 -3.44 8.27 -5.28
N ALA A 62 -2.24 8.72 -5.65
CA ALA A 62 -1.04 7.90 -5.65
C ALA A 62 -0.67 7.43 -4.22
N LEU A 63 -0.79 8.30 -3.22
CA LEU A 63 -0.61 7.92 -1.81
C LEU A 63 -1.66 6.89 -1.39
N TYR A 64 -2.93 7.11 -1.72
CA TYR A 64 -4.03 6.19 -1.40
C TYR A 64 -3.74 4.78 -1.95
N TYR A 65 -3.36 4.66 -3.22
CA TYR A 65 -2.98 3.36 -3.80
C TYR A 65 -1.69 2.79 -3.19
N GLY A 66 -0.75 3.63 -2.78
CA GLY A 66 0.47 3.21 -2.08
C GLY A 66 0.21 2.68 -0.65
N TYR A 67 -0.83 3.18 0.03
CA TYR A 67 -1.21 2.79 1.40
C TYR A 67 -2.35 1.78 1.47
N LYS A 68 -3.06 1.53 0.36
CA LYS A 68 -4.15 0.54 0.28
C LYS A 68 -3.71 -0.81 0.86
N LEU A 69 -4.59 -1.46 1.63
CA LEU A 69 -4.31 -2.78 2.21
C LEU A 69 -4.02 -3.80 1.09
N PRO A 70 -2.89 -4.50 1.14
CA PRO A 70 -2.45 -5.43 0.09
C PRO A 70 -3.11 -6.81 0.25
N VAL A 71 -4.44 -6.86 0.23
CA VAL A 71 -5.19 -8.11 0.46
C VAL A 71 -5.03 -9.09 -0.69
N ALA A 72 -4.96 -8.60 -1.94
CA ALA A 72 -4.80 -9.46 -3.11
C ALA A 72 -3.40 -10.10 -3.14
N GLU A 73 -2.38 -9.31 -2.82
CA GLU A 73 -1.00 -9.76 -2.74
C GLU A 73 -0.81 -10.76 -1.60
N ALA A 74 -1.53 -10.60 -0.48
CA ALA A 74 -1.53 -11.59 0.60
C ALA A 74 -2.11 -12.94 0.13
N ILE A 75 -3.15 -12.94 -0.72
CA ILE A 75 -3.73 -14.17 -1.29
C ILE A 75 -2.71 -14.88 -2.19
N GLU A 76 -2.02 -14.13 -3.06
CA GLU A 76 -0.98 -14.69 -3.93
C GLU A 76 0.17 -15.29 -3.11
N LEU A 77 0.54 -14.63 -2.02
CA LEU A 77 1.58 -15.09 -1.10
C LEU A 77 1.16 -16.37 -0.35
N ILE A 78 -0.10 -16.46 0.08
CA ILE A 78 -0.68 -17.70 0.66
C ILE A 78 -0.69 -18.84 -0.37
N HIS A 79 -1.18 -18.57 -1.58
CA HIS A 79 -1.23 -19.56 -2.67
C HIS A 79 0.15 -20.04 -3.09
N GLY A 80 1.13 -19.13 -3.17
CA GLY A 80 2.50 -19.46 -3.53
C GLY A 80 3.21 -20.31 -2.47
N ASN A 81 2.89 -20.13 -1.19
CA ASN A 81 3.49 -20.88 -0.10
C ASN A 81 2.79 -22.21 0.19
N GLY A 82 1.52 -22.37 -0.18
CA GLY A 82 0.75 -23.62 -0.05
C GLY A 82 0.58 -24.11 1.40
N ARG A 83 0.83 -23.24 2.39
CA ARG A 83 0.78 -23.56 3.82
C ARG A 83 0.07 -22.47 4.60
N GLY A 84 -0.32 -22.80 5.83
CA GLY A 84 -0.85 -21.85 6.79
C GLY A 84 0.13 -20.69 7.05
N ILE A 85 -0.43 -19.52 7.27
CA ILE A 85 0.31 -18.26 7.40
C ILE A 85 0.01 -17.58 8.73
N THR A 86 1.02 -16.94 9.32
CA THR A 86 0.91 -16.17 10.56
C THR A 86 0.94 -14.67 10.32
N ALA A 87 0.50 -13.88 11.31
CA ALA A 87 0.53 -12.42 11.22
C ALA A 87 1.97 -11.89 11.15
N SER A 88 2.88 -12.47 11.93
CA SER A 88 4.31 -12.17 11.90
C SER A 88 4.95 -12.43 10.54
N GLU A 89 4.54 -13.50 9.87
CA GLU A 89 5.01 -13.81 8.52
C GLU A 89 4.53 -12.78 7.50
N LEU A 90 3.26 -12.35 7.59
CA LEU A 90 2.75 -11.22 6.78
C LEU A 90 3.51 -9.92 7.05
N VAL A 91 3.78 -9.61 8.32
CA VAL A 91 4.56 -8.43 8.72
C VAL A 91 5.94 -8.47 8.05
N HIS A 92 6.62 -9.62 8.10
CA HIS A 92 7.95 -9.76 7.54
C HIS A 92 7.97 -9.70 6.01
N GLN A 93 7.13 -10.51 5.35
CA GLN A 93 7.15 -10.61 3.89
C GLN A 93 6.58 -9.35 3.22
N MET A 94 5.48 -8.80 3.74
CA MET A 94 4.81 -7.64 3.15
C MET A 94 5.29 -6.30 3.72
N ARG A 95 6.19 -6.31 4.71
CA ARG A 95 6.71 -5.11 5.41
C ARG A 95 5.57 -4.18 5.86
N VAL A 96 4.53 -4.77 6.40
CA VAL A 96 3.38 -4.07 6.99
C VAL A 96 3.48 -4.09 8.51
N ASP A 97 2.85 -3.13 9.17
CA ASP A 97 2.69 -3.16 10.61
C ASP A 97 1.77 -4.31 11.05
N ARG A 98 1.91 -4.72 12.30
CA ARG A 98 1.14 -5.84 12.88
C ARG A 98 -0.37 -5.60 12.79
N ALA A 99 -0.84 -4.40 13.09
CA ALA A 99 -2.26 -4.06 12.99
C ALA A 99 -2.77 -4.18 11.55
N THR A 100 -2.00 -3.75 10.55
CA THR A 100 -2.35 -3.97 9.14
C THR A 100 -2.34 -5.46 8.77
N ALA A 101 -1.38 -6.25 9.23
CA ALA A 101 -1.36 -7.70 8.99
C ALA A 101 -2.62 -8.39 9.55
N GLU A 102 -2.99 -8.08 10.79
CA GLU A 102 -4.22 -8.58 11.43
C GLU A 102 -5.47 -8.15 10.65
N ARG A 103 -5.52 -6.91 10.15
CA ARG A 103 -6.62 -6.43 9.29
C ARG A 103 -6.68 -7.16 7.96
N ILE A 104 -5.54 -7.52 7.36
CA ILE A 104 -5.47 -8.33 6.14
C ILE A 104 -6.03 -9.72 6.45
N ILE A 105 -5.56 -10.39 7.51
CA ILE A 105 -6.05 -11.71 7.93
C ILE A 105 -7.56 -11.68 8.16
N ALA A 106 -8.07 -10.72 8.94
CA ALA A 106 -9.50 -10.56 9.18
C ALA A 106 -10.30 -10.28 7.90
N ALA A 107 -9.73 -9.58 6.91
CA ALA A 107 -10.36 -9.39 5.61
C ALA A 107 -10.38 -10.70 4.79
N LEU A 108 -9.33 -11.51 4.87
CA LEU A 108 -9.24 -12.80 4.18
C LEU A 108 -10.19 -13.83 4.77
N ILE A 109 -10.32 -13.90 6.10
CA ILE A 109 -11.30 -14.74 6.78
C ILE A 109 -12.72 -14.35 6.39
N ARG A 110 -13.06 -13.05 6.43
CA ARG A 110 -14.39 -12.56 6.02
C ARG A 110 -14.72 -12.87 4.57
N LYS A 111 -13.72 -12.91 3.69
CA LYS A 111 -13.88 -13.28 2.29
C LYS A 111 -13.87 -14.79 2.04
N GLY A 112 -13.64 -15.60 3.08
CA GLY A 112 -13.62 -17.06 3.00
C GLY A 112 -12.33 -17.66 2.44
N PHE A 113 -11.25 -16.87 2.30
CA PHE A 113 -9.96 -17.37 1.79
C PHE A 113 -9.10 -18.04 2.86
N LEU A 114 -9.30 -17.69 4.13
CA LEU A 114 -8.55 -18.24 5.26
C LEU A 114 -9.51 -18.80 6.31
N ARG A 115 -9.08 -19.86 7.00
CA ARG A 115 -9.69 -20.38 8.22
C ARG A 115 -8.66 -20.38 9.35
N THR A 116 -9.11 -20.11 10.57
CA THR A 116 -8.26 -20.30 11.76
C THR A 116 -7.90 -21.77 11.87
N SER A 117 -6.61 -22.09 11.82
CA SER A 117 -6.13 -23.44 12.05
C SER A 117 -6.23 -23.77 13.54
N ALA A 118 -6.49 -25.04 13.85
CA ALA A 118 -6.41 -25.53 15.22
C ALA A 118 -4.96 -25.63 15.73
N GLN A 119 -3.97 -25.56 14.82
CA GLN A 119 -2.56 -25.55 15.17
C GLN A 119 -2.08 -24.16 15.57
N ARG A 120 -1.51 -24.04 16.78
CA ARG A 120 -0.67 -22.90 17.18
C ARG A 120 0.78 -23.26 16.93
N HIS A 121 1.51 -22.41 16.21
CA HIS A 121 2.96 -22.50 16.09
C HIS A 121 3.56 -21.33 16.89
N ASP A 122 4.46 -21.62 17.84
CA ASP A 122 5.16 -20.62 18.65
C ASP A 122 4.25 -19.57 19.32
N ALA A 123 3.13 -20.03 19.89
CA ALA A 123 2.09 -19.19 20.52
C ALA A 123 1.34 -18.22 19.58
N GLU A 124 1.54 -18.32 18.26
CA GLU A 124 0.82 -17.53 17.26
C GLU A 124 -0.28 -18.35 16.57
N GLU A 125 -1.39 -17.68 16.22
CA GLU A 125 -2.47 -18.29 15.46
C GLU A 125 -2.02 -18.49 14.00
N VAL A 126 -2.12 -19.73 13.53
CA VAL A 126 -1.86 -20.09 12.13
C VAL A 126 -3.19 -20.07 11.39
N TYR A 127 -3.20 -19.49 10.18
CA TYR A 127 -4.39 -19.44 9.33
C TYR A 127 -4.16 -20.25 8.06
N ASP A 128 -4.96 -21.28 7.86
CA ASP A 128 -4.87 -22.18 6.70
C ASP A 128 -5.70 -21.66 5.53
N PRO A 129 -5.21 -21.80 4.28
CA PRO A 129 -6.00 -21.51 3.10
C PRO A 129 -7.21 -22.45 3.00
N VAL A 130 -8.36 -21.90 2.63
CA VAL A 130 -9.53 -22.70 2.27
C VAL A 130 -9.30 -23.25 0.87
N GLN A 131 -9.22 -24.58 0.75
CA GLN A 131 -9.14 -25.30 -0.52
C GLN A 131 -10.43 -25.16 -1.32
#